data_AF-A0A7J2JRN5-F1
#
_entry.id   AF-A0A7J2JRN5-F1
#
_cell.length_a   1.000
_cell.length_b   1.000
_cell.length_c   1.000
_cell.angle_alpha   90.00
_cell.angle_beta   90.00
_cell.angle_gamma   90.00
#
_symmetry.space_group_name_H-M   'P 1'
#
loop_
_entity.id
_entity.type
_entity.pdbx_description
1 polymer ?
#
loop_
_entity_poly.entity_id
_entity_poly.type
_entity_poly.pdbx_seq_one_letter_code
_entity_poly.pdbx_strand_id
1 'polypeptide(L)' 'MVRFVHLADAHLGRRQYGLEERERDFLEAFNEAADRTIQAKPEFVVFSGDL' A
#
# COMPACT_ATOMS: atom_id res chain seq x y z
N MET A 1 11.84 5.66 -21.61
CA MET A 1 10.50 5.02 -21.55
C MET A 1 9.95 5.36 -20.18
N VAL A 2 8.73 5.90 -20.09
CA VAL A 2 8.13 6.29 -18.81
C VAL A 2 7.71 5.05 -18.04
N ARG A 3 8.00 4.99 -16.74
CA ARG A 3 7.52 3.94 -15.84
C ARG A 3 6.67 4.56 -14.72
N PHE A 4 5.66 3.82 -14.29
CA PHE A 4 4.82 4.23 -13.17
C PHE A 4 4.38 3.01 -12.37
N VAL A 5 3.94 3.25 -11.14
CA VAL A 5 3.33 2.25 -10.27
C VAL A 5 1.85 2.58 -10.10
N HIS A 6 0.99 1.57 -10.17
CA HIS A 6 -0.45 1.68 -9.93
C HIS A 6 -0.84 0.78 -8.76
N LEU A 7 -1.40 1.37 -7.71
CA LEU A 7 -1.83 0.71 -6.47
C LEU A 7 -3.27 1.13 -6.13
N ALA A 8 -3.93 0.37 -5.26
CA ALA A 8 -5.29 0.63 -4.78
C ALA A 8 -5.56 -0.19 -3.50
N ASP A 9 -6.67 0.10 -2.82
CA ASP A 9 -7.32 -0.81 -1.85
C ASP A 9 -6.40 -1.28 -0.71
N ALA A 10 -5.64 -0.34 -0.12
CA ALA A 10 -4.82 -0.64 1.05
C ALA A 10 -5.66 -0.85 2.32
N HIS A 11 -6.87 -0.29 2.37
CA HIS A 11 -7.81 -0.42 3.49
C HIS A 11 -7.14 -0.15 4.85
N LEU A 12 -6.33 0.90 4.96
CA LEU A 12 -5.65 1.24 6.21
C LEU A 12 -6.66 1.50 7.34
N GLY A 13 -6.34 0.98 8.53
CA GLY A 13 -7.25 0.98 9.69
C GLY A 13 -8.27 -0.18 9.69
N ARG A 14 -8.24 -1.08 8.70
CA ARG A 14 -9.10 -2.27 8.71
C ARG A 14 -8.70 -3.25 9.81
N ARG A 15 -9.47 -3.25 10.89
CA ARG A 15 -9.32 -4.20 12.00
C ARG A 15 -10.16 -5.47 11.80
N GLN A 16 -9.66 -6.39 10.97
CA GLN A 16 -10.37 -7.65 10.72
C GLN A 16 -10.56 -8.45 12.02
N TYR A 17 -11.79 -8.92 12.26
CA TYR A 17 -12.19 -9.66 13.48
C TYR A 17 -12.00 -8.89 14.80
N GLY A 18 -11.78 -7.57 14.77
CA GLY A 18 -11.48 -6.77 15.96
C GLY A 18 -10.07 -6.99 16.53
N LEU A 19 -9.20 -7.70 15.81
CA LEU A 19 -7.83 -8.03 16.22
C LEU A 19 -6.84 -6.93 15.81
N GLU A 20 -6.04 -6.47 16.77
CA GLU A 20 -5.00 -5.46 16.51
C GLU A 20 -3.90 -5.99 15.58
N GLU A 21 -3.59 -7.29 15.66
CA GLU A 21 -2.61 -7.91 14.77
C GLU A 21 -3.05 -7.83 13.32
N ARG A 22 -4.34 -8.03 13.05
CA ARG A 22 -4.87 -7.95 11.69
C ARG A 22 -4.82 -6.54 11.12
N GLU A 23 -5.06 -5.51 11.92
CA GLU A 23 -4.88 -4.12 11.48
C GLU A 23 -3.41 -3.83 11.14
N ARG A 24 -2.49 -4.31 11.98
CA ARG A 24 -1.05 -4.18 11.75
C ARG A 24 -0.61 -4.91 10.48
N ASP A 25 -1.19 -6.07 10.16
CA ASP A 25 -0.88 -6.80 8.92
C ASP A 25 -1.17 -5.95 7.66
N PHE A 26 -2.28 -5.20 7.64
CA PHE A 26 -2.59 -4.28 6.52
C PHE A 26 -1.59 -3.13 6.44
N LEU A 27 -1.22 -2.55 7.59
CA LEU A 27 -0.23 -1.47 7.65
C LEU A 27 1.16 -1.94 7.17
N GLU A 28 1.60 -3.12 7.61
CA GLU A 28 2.88 -3.71 7.21
C GLU A 28 2.91 -4.01 5.70
N ALA A 29 1.84 -4.60 5.14
CA ALA A 29 1.74 -4.86 3.71
C ALA A 29 1.76 -3.56 2.87
N PHE A 30 1.08 -2.51 3.32
CA PHE A 30 1.12 -1.21 2.66
C PHE A 30 2.52 -0.59 2.71
N ASN A 31 3.20 -0.64 3.87
CA ASN A 31 4.57 -0.16 4.01
C ASN A 31 5.54 -0.91 3.09
N GLU A 32 5.39 -2.24 2.97
CA GLU A 32 6.20 -3.03 2.04
C GLU A 32 5.97 -2.60 0.58
N ALA A 33 4.71 -2.37 0.17
CA ALA A 33 4.39 -1.87 -1.16
C ALA A 33 4.99 -0.47 -1.40
N ALA A 34 4.97 0.41 -0.40
CA ALA A 34 5.60 1.72 -0.46
C ALA A 34 7.12 1.62 -0.61
N ASP A 35 7.78 0.78 0.19
CA ASP A 35 9.23 0.55 0.13
C ASP A 35 9.65 0.02 -1.24
N ARG A 36 8.93 -0.97 -1.78
CA ARG A 36 9.17 -1.50 -3.13
C ARG A 36 8.98 -0.42 -4.21
N THR A 37 7.97 0.45 -4.04
CA THR A 37 7.71 1.57 -4.95
C THR A 37 8.85 2.58 -4.93
N ILE A 38 9.36 2.93 -3.75
CA ILE A 38 10.52 3.82 -3.59
C ILE A 38 11.77 3.20 -4.24
N GLN A 39 12.03 1.91 -4.02
CA GLN A 39 13.15 1.20 -4.63
C GLN A 39 13.06 1.15 -6.17
N ALA A 40 11.86 1.01 -6.71
CA ALA A 40 11.63 0.97 -8.16
C ALA A 40 11.90 2.31 -8.87
N LYS A 41 11.87 3.43 -8.12
CA LYS A 41 12.03 4.81 -8.62
C LYS A 41 11.18 5.08 -9.88
N PRO A 42 9.85 4.94 -9.81
CA PRO A 42 8.97 5.32 -10.92
C PRO A 42 8.93 6.85 -11.07
N GLU A 43 8.53 7.32 -12.25
CA GLU A 43 8.34 8.75 -12.51
C GLU A 43 7.10 9.32 -11.79
N PHE A 44 6.09 8.49 -11.57
CA PHE A 44 4.91 8.81 -10.76
C PHE A 44 4.22 7.56 -10.22
N VAL A 45 3.31 7.77 -9.27
CA VAL A 45 2.46 6.73 -8.67
C VAL A 45 1.00 7.13 -8.84
N VAL A 46 0.16 6.18 -9.21
CA VAL A 46 -1.31 6.34 -9.20
C VAL A 46 -1.86 5.44 -8.10
N PHE A 47 -2.56 6.03 -7.13
CA PHE A 47 -3.29 5.32 -6.10
C PHE A 47 -4.79 5.50 -6.35
N SER A 48 -5.52 4.45 -6.72
CA SER A 48 -6.86 4.57 -7.34
C SER A 48 -8.06 4.48 -6.39
N GLY A 49 -7.83 4.49 -5.08
CA GLY A 49 -8.91 4.55 -4.08
C GLY A 49 -8.66 3.61 -2.90
N ASP A 50 -9.51 3.73 -1.88
CA ASP A 50 -9.49 2.90 -0.67
C ASP A 50 -8.10 2.79 -0.03
N LEU A 51 -7.49 3.95 0.22
CA LEU A 51 -6.27 4.05 1.02
C LEU A 51 -6.52 3.51 2.43
#